data_AF-A0A2K4YCW5-F1
#
_entry.id   AF-A0A2K4YCW5-F1
#
_cell.length_a   1.000
_cell.length_b   1.000
_cell.length_c   1.000
_cell.angle_alpha   90.00
_cell.angle_beta   90.00
_cell.angle_gamma   90.00
#
_symmetry.space_group_name_H-M   'P 1'
#
loop_
_entity.id
_entity.type
_entity.pdbx_description
1 polymer ?
#
loop_
_entity_poly.entity_id
_entity_poly.type
_entity_poly.pdbx_seq_one_letter_code
_entity_poly.pdbx_strand_id
1 'polypeptide(L)'
;MQILLTGDPITAERAHQVGLVNEVVPADQLRERTQQLALSIAANAPLSVLAAKRTVYLSAQHHLAAAYDLADEIWEPVYLSDDAQEGPTAFREKRAPQWKGR
;
A
#
# COMPACT_ATOMS: atom_id res chain seq x y z
N MET A 1 15.28 -17.84 -7.86
CA MET A 1 15.66 -19.27 -7.85
C MET A 1 16.75 -19.59 -6.84
N GLN A 2 17.92 -18.95 -6.83
CA GLN A 2 19.04 -19.29 -5.93
C GLN A 2 18.64 -19.49 -4.46
N ILE A 3 18.03 -18.49 -3.82
CA ILE A 3 17.61 -18.56 -2.39
C ILE A 3 16.69 -19.77 -2.12
N LEU A 4 15.76 -20.06 -3.03
CA LEU A 4 14.79 -21.15 -2.88
C LEU A 4 15.42 -22.54 -3.05
N LEU A 5 16.49 -22.64 -3.84
CA LEU A 5 17.11 -23.93 -4.17
C LEU A 5 18.28 -24.28 -3.25
N THR A 6 18.99 -23.29 -2.70
CA THR A 6 20.12 -23.54 -1.79
C THR A 6 19.73 -23.51 -0.33
N GLY A 7 18.71 -22.74 0.04
CA GLY A 7 18.32 -22.55 1.45
C GLY A 7 19.35 -21.75 2.26
N ASP A 8 20.34 -21.13 1.61
CA ASP A 8 21.36 -20.35 2.30
C ASP A 8 20.74 -19.09 2.94
N PRO A 9 21.16 -18.73 4.16
CA PRO A 9 20.74 -17.49 4.78
C PRO A 9 21.27 -16.29 4.01
N ILE A 10 20.48 -15.21 3.98
CA ILE A 10 20.88 -13.91 3.43
C ILE A 10 20.83 -12.83 4.52
N THR A 11 21.65 -11.80 4.37
CA THR A 11 21.62 -10.64 5.27
C THR A 11 20.43 -9.73 4.94
N ALA A 12 20.08 -8.81 5.87
CA ALA A 12 19.02 -7.82 5.63
C ALA A 12 19.34 -6.90 4.45
N GLU A 13 20.61 -6.50 4.30
CA GLU A 13 21.09 -5.69 3.18
C GLU A 13 20.89 -6.42 1.85
N ARG A 14 21.23 -7.72 1.81
CA ARG A 14 21.01 -8.52 0.61
C ARG A 14 19.52 -8.70 0.31
N ALA A 15 18.70 -8.93 1.33
CA ALA A 15 17.24 -9.01 1.19
C ALA A 15 16.65 -7.71 0.60
N HIS A 16 17.17 -6.55 0.99
CA HIS A 16 16.74 -5.26 0.45
C HIS A 16 17.14 -5.10 -1.03
N GLN A 17 18.39 -5.41 -1.37
CA GLN A 17 18.90 -5.32 -2.75
C GLN A 17 18.12 -6.17 -3.75
N VAL A 18 17.59 -7.32 -3.31
CA VAL A 18 16.79 -8.22 -4.16
C VAL A 18 15.29 -7.94 -4.10
N GLY A 19 14.87 -6.90 -3.38
CA GLY A 19 13.47 -6.49 -3.26
C GLY A 19 12.61 -7.36 -2.36
N LEU A 20 13.21 -8.19 -1.49
CA LEU A 20 12.47 -9.03 -0.54
C LEU A 20 11.94 -8.22 0.65
N VAL A 21 12.70 -7.20 1.09
CA VAL A 21 12.28 -6.26 2.15
C VAL A 21 12.35 -4.83 1.64
N ASN A 22 11.39 -4.00 2.05
CA ASN A 22 11.27 -2.63 1.56
C ASN A 22 12.30 -1.67 2.17
N GLU A 23 12.71 -1.90 3.42
CA GLU A 23 13.59 -1.00 4.18
C GLU A 23 14.42 -1.80 5.20
N VAL A 24 15.63 -1.32 5.50
CA VAL A 24 16.52 -1.87 6.53
C VAL A 24 16.93 -0.74 7.46
N VAL A 25 16.76 -0.94 8.77
CA VAL A 25 17.08 0.03 9.81
C VAL A 25 17.82 -0.65 10.97
N PRO A 26 18.54 0.11 11.82
CA PRO A 26 19.06 -0.40 13.08
C PRO A 26 17.99 -1.10 13.91
N ALA A 27 18.37 -2.18 14.60
CA ALA A 27 17.43 -3.05 15.29
C ALA A 27 16.63 -2.33 16.40
N ASP A 28 17.25 -1.37 17.08
CA ASP A 28 16.65 -0.51 18.10
C ASP A 28 15.63 0.49 17.53
N GLN A 29 15.69 0.79 16.22
CA GLN A 29 14.78 1.69 15.52
C GLN A 29 13.63 0.96 14.80
N LEU A 30 13.69 -0.37 14.68
CA LEU A 30 12.75 -1.17 13.88
C LEU A 30 11.28 -0.90 14.25
N ARG A 31 10.98 -0.90 15.56
CA ARG A 31 9.62 -0.70 16.05
C ARG A 31 9.11 0.70 15.75
N GLU A 32 9.92 1.72 16.01
CA GLU A 32 9.56 3.11 15.75
C GLU A 32 9.31 3.31 14.26
N ARG A 33 10.23 2.85 13.41
CA ARG A 33 10.12 3.02 11.96
C ARG A 33 8.89 2.30 11.38
N THR A 34 8.62 1.09 11.86
CA THR A 34 7.43 0.33 11.47
C THR A 34 6.15 1.08 11.86
N GLN A 35 6.10 1.66 13.06
CA GLN A 35 4.96 2.45 13.50
C GLN A 35 4.77 3.71 12.65
N GLN A 36 5.86 4.42 12.31
CA GLN A 36 5.80 5.59 11.43
C GLN A 36 5.25 5.23 10.04
N LEU A 37 5.66 4.10 9.47
CA LEU A 37 5.14 3.61 8.19
C LEU A 37 3.66 3.23 8.29
N ALA A 38 3.26 2.56 9.37
CA ALA A 38 1.86 2.23 9.59
C ALA A 38 0.98 3.49 9.71
N LEU A 39 1.47 4.51 10.42
CA LEU A 39 0.78 5.78 10.58
C LEU A 39 0.68 6.56 9.26
N SER A 40 1.73 6.52 8.42
CA SER A 40 1.66 7.17 7.10
C SER A 40 0.64 6.51 6.18
N ILE A 41 0.48 5.18 6.25
CA ILE A 41 -0.57 4.46 5.53
C ILE A 41 -1.95 4.81 6.10
N ALA A 42 -2.10 4.79 7.43
CA ALA A 42 -3.35 5.07 8.12
C ALA A 42 -3.83 6.52 7.96
N ALA A 43 -2.95 7.46 7.59
CA ALA A 43 -3.30 8.84 7.29
C ALA A 43 -3.99 9.03 5.93
N ASN A 44 -4.05 7.98 5.08
CA ASN A 44 -4.71 8.03 3.77
C ASN A 44 -6.18 7.57 3.85
N ALA A 45 -6.96 7.88 2.82
CA ALA A 45 -8.35 7.43 2.70
C ALA A 45 -8.43 5.88 2.78
N PRO A 46 -9.13 5.31 3.78
CA PRO A 46 -9.14 3.87 4.02
C PRO A 46 -9.59 3.04 2.82
N LEU A 47 -10.64 3.48 2.12
CA LEU A 47 -11.17 2.78 0.95
C LEU A 47 -10.17 2.77 -0.20
N SER A 48 -9.44 3.87 -0.44
CA SER A 48 -8.39 3.94 -1.46
C SER A 48 -7.21 3.02 -1.15
N VAL A 49 -6.78 2.92 0.12
CA VAL A 49 -5.69 2.02 0.54
C VAL A 49 -6.08 0.56 0.29
N LEU A 50 -7.31 0.18 0.66
CA LEU A 50 -7.83 -1.17 0.43
C LEU A 50 -7.94 -1.49 -1.05
N ALA A 51 -8.51 -0.58 -1.85
CA ALA A 51 -8.66 -0.73 -3.28
C ALA A 51 -7.31 -0.87 -3.99
N ALA A 52 -6.36 0.03 -3.71
CA ALA A 52 -5.03 -0.01 -4.30
C ALA A 52 -4.31 -1.34 -4.01
N LYS A 53 -4.36 -1.82 -2.75
CA LYS A 53 -3.78 -3.12 -2.40
C LYS A 53 -4.43 -4.25 -3.20
N ARG A 54 -5.76 -4.26 -3.32
CA ARG A 54 -6.50 -5.30 -4.05
C ARG A 54 -6.18 -5.29 -5.55
N THR A 55 -6.11 -4.12 -6.17
CA THR A 55 -5.73 -3.97 -7.59
C THR A 55 -4.34 -4.53 -7.87
N VAL A 56 -3.36 -4.29 -6.98
CA VAL A 56 -2.00 -4.87 -7.12
C VAL A 56 -2.05 -6.40 -7.14
N TYR A 57 -2.81 -7.03 -6.24
CA TYR A 57 -2.95 -8.49 -6.25
C TYR A 57 -3.65 -9.02 -7.50
N LEU A 58 -4.64 -8.31 -8.05
CA LEU A 58 -5.28 -8.70 -9.30
C LEU A 58 -4.29 -8.70 -10.46
N SER A 59 -3.42 -7.69 -10.54
CA SER A 59 -2.41 -7.62 -11.61
C SER A 59 -1.41 -8.78 -11.60
N ALA A 60 -1.21 -9.42 -10.45
CA ALA A 60 -0.37 -10.61 -10.30
C ALA A 60 -1.09 -11.92 -10.70
N GLN A 61 -2.42 -11.91 -10.79
CA GLN A 61 -3.26 -13.10 -11.01
C GLN A 61 -3.88 -13.14 -12.41
N HIS A 62 -4.07 -11.98 -13.04
CA HIS A 62 -4.76 -11.84 -14.31
C HIS A 62 -3.88 -11.17 -15.36
N HIS A 63 -4.24 -11.35 -16.63
CA HIS A 63 -3.70 -10.50 -17.69
C HIS A 63 -4.09 -9.03 -17.42
N LEU A 64 -3.21 -8.11 -17.77
CA LEU A 64 -3.34 -6.69 -17.41
C LEU A 64 -4.71 -6.09 -17.77
N ALA A 65 -5.21 -6.36 -18.98
CA ALA A 65 -6.53 -5.89 -19.41
C ALA A 65 -7.67 -6.35 -18.48
N ALA A 66 -7.75 -7.65 -18.17
CA ALA A 66 -8.76 -8.18 -17.27
C ALA A 66 -8.58 -7.67 -15.82
N ALA A 67 -7.34 -7.42 -15.40
CA ALA A 67 -7.07 -6.82 -14.08
C ALA A 67 -7.60 -5.38 -13.99
N TYR A 68 -7.57 -4.61 -15.09
CA TYR A 68 -8.16 -3.27 -15.15
C TYR A 68 -9.69 -3.33 -15.09
N ASP A 69 -10.32 -4.21 -15.88
CA ASP A 69 -11.79 -4.37 -15.85
C ASP A 69 -12.30 -4.71 -14.43
N LEU A 70 -11.61 -5.64 -13.75
CA LEU A 70 -11.92 -5.99 -12.35
C LEU A 70 -11.57 -4.88 -11.35
N ALA A 71 -10.59 -4.03 -11.67
CA ALA A 71 -10.23 -2.90 -10.82
C ALA A 71 -11.31 -1.81 -10.85
N ASP A 72 -11.98 -1.59 -11.98
CA ASP A 72 -13.04 -0.60 -12.08
C ASP A 72 -14.19 -0.89 -11.09
N GLU A 73 -14.58 -2.16 -10.94
CA GLU A 73 -15.57 -2.59 -9.94
C GLU A 73 -15.11 -2.34 -8.49
N ILE A 74 -13.81 -2.42 -8.24
CA ILE A 74 -13.23 -2.14 -6.91
C ILE A 74 -13.22 -0.64 -6.63
N TRP A 75 -12.92 0.18 -7.65
CA TRP A 75 -12.74 1.62 -7.50
C TRP A 75 -14.05 2.41 -7.56
N GLU A 76 -15.09 1.91 -8.21
CA GLU A 76 -16.41 2.56 -8.25
C GLU A 76 -16.93 3.00 -6.86
N PRO A 77 -17.05 2.12 -5.85
CA PRO A 77 -17.49 2.54 -4.52
C PRO A 77 -16.51 3.49 -3.82
N VAL A 78 -15.22 3.45 -4.17
CA VAL A 78 -14.23 4.40 -3.64
C VAL A 78 -14.51 5.80 -4.17
N TYR A 79 -14.75 5.96 -5.47
CA TYR A 79 -15.05 7.26 -6.07
C TYR A 79 -16.40 7.84 -5.64
N LEU A 80 -17.34 6.98 -5.25
CA LEU A 80 -18.66 7.37 -4.75
C LEU A 80 -18.70 7.62 -3.22
N SER A 81 -17.58 7.42 -2.51
CA SER A 81 -17.50 7.56 -1.06
C SER A 81 -17.50 9.02 -0.57
N ASP A 82 -17.82 9.23 0.71
CA ASP A 82 -17.67 10.54 1.38
C ASP A 82 -16.19 10.98 1.32
N ASP A 83 -15.27 10.03 1.45
CA ASP A 83 -13.82 10.28 1.46
C ASP A 83 -13.31 10.82 0.11
N ALA A 84 -13.91 10.41 -1.01
CA ALA A 84 -13.56 10.95 -2.33
C ALA A 84 -13.90 12.45 -2.48
N GLN A 85 -14.89 12.94 -1.73
CA GLN A 85 -15.23 14.37 -1.69
C GLN A 85 -14.39 15.13 -0.64
N GLU A 86 -14.12 14.49 0.49
CA GLU A 86 -13.34 15.07 1.58
C GLU A 86 -11.89 15.34 1.18
N GLY A 87 -11.24 14.44 0.43
CA GLY A 87 -9.83 14.59 0.04
C GLY A 87 -9.55 15.89 -0.73
N PRO A 88 -10.22 16.14 -1.86
CA PRO A 88 -10.11 17.40 -2.59
C PRO A 88 -10.50 18.62 -1.76
N THR A 89 -11.51 18.49 -0.90
CA THR A 89 -11.97 19.58 -0.02
C THR A 89 -10.91 19.97 1.00
N ALA A 90 -10.36 19.00 1.73
CA ALA A 90 -9.29 19.20 2.71
C ALA A 90 -8.02 19.77 2.06
N PHE A 91 -7.67 19.30 0.86
CA PHE A 91 -6.56 19.83 0.07
C PHE A 91 -6.77 21.30 -0.29
N ARG A 92 -7.94 21.66 -0.82
CA ARG A 92 -8.30 23.05 -1.16
C ARG A 92 -8.30 23.96 0.07
N GLU A 93 -8.75 23.45 1.22
CA GLU A 93 -8.80 24.18 2.50
C GLU A 93 -7.47 24.16 3.27
N LYS A 94 -6.43 23.49 2.76
CA LYS A 94 -5.11 23.35 3.39
C LYS A 94 -5.17 22.79 4.82
N ARG A 95 -6.06 21.82 5.05
CA ARG A 95 -6.21 21.12 6.33
C ARG A 95 -5.99 19.62 6.16
N ALA A 96 -5.77 18.94 7.26
CA ALA A 96 -5.78 17.47 7.25
C ALA A 96 -7.20 16.96 6.91
N PRO A 97 -7.32 15.91 6.08
CA PRO A 97 -8.59 15.27 5.79
C PRO A 97 -9.11 14.47 6.98
N GLN A 98 -10.44 14.39 7.10
CA GLN A 98 -11.14 13.59 8.11
C GLN A 98 -11.85 12.41 7.44
N TRP A 99 -11.13 11.30 7.33
CA TRP A 99 -11.65 10.10 6.69
C TRP A 99 -12.72 9.40 7.52
N LYS A 100 -13.80 8.97 6.86
CA LYS A 100 -14.91 8.22 7.45
C LYS A 100 -14.96 6.77 7.02
N GLY A 101 -14.23 6.39 5.97
CA GLY A 101 -14.18 5.02 5.46
C GLY A 101 -15.50 4.53 4.87
N ARG A 102 -16.30 5.44 4.31
CA ARG A 102 -17.61 5.16 3.70
C ARG A 102 -17.90 6.15 2.59
#